data_AF-A0A968BP72-F1
#
_entry.id   AF-A0A968BP72-F1
#
_cell.length_a   1.000
_cell.length_b   1.000
_cell.length_c   1.000
_cell.angle_alpha   90.00
_cell.angle_beta   90.00
_cell.angle_gamma   90.00
#
_symmetry.space_group_name_H-M   'P 1'
#
loop_
_entity.id
_entity.type
_entity.pdbx_description
1 polymer ?
#
loop_
_entity_poly.entity_id
_entity_poly.type
_entity_poly.pdbx_seq_one_letter_code
_entity_poly.pdbx_strand_id
1 'polypeptide(L)' 'EEFPAANIQKMAELGLLGLPYPEEVGGEGGDYLSYAIAVEEIARACGSTALVYAAHV' A
#
# COMPACT_ATOMS: atom_id res chain seq x y z
N GLU A 1 -12.51 15.27 6.84
CA GLU A 1 -11.78 14.26 6.05
C GLU A 1 -12.78 13.23 5.58
N GLU A 2 -12.64 12.76 4.34
CA GLU A 2 -13.40 11.64 3.78
C GLU A 2 -12.45 10.47 3.55
N PHE A 3 -12.98 9.24 3.54
CA PHE A 3 -12.16 8.06 3.31
C PHE A 3 -11.55 8.09 1.88
N PRO A 4 -10.24 7.82 1.71
CA PRO A 4 -9.53 8.04 0.44
C PRO A 4 -9.75 6.89 -0.57
N ALA A 5 -11.00 6.50 -0.83
CA ALA A 5 -11.35 5.33 -1.66
C ALA A 5 -10.69 5.33 -3.04
N ALA A 6 -10.65 6.49 -3.71
CA ALA A 6 -10.03 6.62 -5.04
C ALA A 6 -8.51 6.37 -5.01
N ASN A 7 -7.83 6.76 -3.93
CA ASN A 7 -6.40 6.50 -3.78
C ASN A 7 -6.17 5.00 -3.52
N ILE A 8 -6.98 4.38 -2.66
CA ILE A 8 -6.90 2.94 -2.38
C ILE A 8 -7.12 2.13 -3.66
N GLN A 9 -8.10 2.51 -4.48
CA GLN A 9 -8.36 1.83 -5.76
C GLN A 9 -7.15 1.90 -6.70
N LYS A 10 -6.53 3.07 -6.85
CA LYS A 10 -5.29 3.20 -7.64
C LYS A 10 -4.13 2.40 -7.05
N MET A 11 -3.99 2.34 -5.73
CA MET A 11 -2.97 1.50 -5.09
C MET A 11 -3.19 0.02 -5.37
N ALA A 12 -4.45 -0.43 -5.43
CA ALA A 12 -4.79 -1.80 -5.82
C ALA A 12 -4.37 -2.11 -7.27
N GLU A 13 -4.66 -1.19 -8.20
CA GLU A 13 -4.27 -1.30 -9.61
C GLU A 13 -2.74 -1.33 -9.80
N LEU A 14 -1.99 -0.73 -8.87
CA LEU A 14 -0.53 -0.72 -8.84
C LEU A 14 0.08 -1.93 -8.09
N GLY A 15 -0.74 -2.86 -7.58
CA GLY A 15 -0.27 -4.03 -6.81
C GLY A 15 0.15 -3.71 -5.37
N LEU A 16 0.10 -2.45 -4.93
CA LEU A 16 0.64 -2.04 -3.63
C LEU A 16 -0.07 -2.73 -2.45
N LEU A 17 -1.37 -3.00 -2.59
CA LEU A 17 -2.17 -3.67 -1.55
C LEU A 17 -1.75 -5.13 -1.30
N GLY A 18 -1.13 -5.77 -2.29
CA GLY A 18 -0.60 -7.13 -2.21
C GLY A 18 0.91 -7.20 -2.06
N LEU A 19 1.58 -6.07 -1.77
CA LEU A 19 3.02 -5.92 -1.97
C LEU A 19 3.89 -6.99 -1.28
N PRO A 20 3.78 -7.25 0.04
CA PRO A 20 4.64 -8.24 0.70
C PRO A 20 4.11 -9.67 0.59
N TYR A 21 2.98 -9.89 -0.09
CA TYR A 21 2.35 -11.20 -0.19
C TYR A 21 2.93 -11.99 -1.38
N PRO A 22 3.13 -13.32 -1.25
CA PRO A 22 3.67 -14.13 -2.35
C PRO A 22 2.80 -14.10 -3.61
N GLU A 23 3.42 -14.13 -4.79
CA GLU A 23 2.71 -14.24 -6.08
C GLU A 23 1.84 -15.51 -6.17
N GLU A 24 2.26 -16.59 -5.51
CA GLU A 24 1.54 -17.89 -5.44
C GLU A 24 0.11 -17.76 -4.87
N VAL A 25 -0.14 -16.73 -4.06
CA VAL A 25 -1.46 -16.43 -3.47
C VAL A 25 -2.07 -15.15 -4.04
N GLY A 26 -1.50 -14.60 -5.12
CA GLY A 26 -1.99 -13.41 -5.80
C GLY A 26 -1.47 -12.07 -5.26
N GLY A 27 -0.34 -12.07 -4.54
CA GLY A 27 0.39 -10.84 -4.18
C GLY A 27 1.47 -10.45 -5.20
N GLU A 28 2.33 -9.50 -4.85
CA GLU A 28 3.39 -8.97 -5.73
C GLU A 28 4.81 -9.46 -5.37
N GLY A 29 4.95 -10.31 -4.35
CA GLY A 29 6.23 -10.95 -3.99
C GLY A 29 7.31 -10.00 -3.45
N GLY A 30 6.95 -8.78 -3.07
CA GLY A 30 7.86 -7.83 -2.42
C GLY A 30 8.23 -8.25 -1.00
N ASP A 31 9.20 -7.55 -0.41
CA ASP A 31 9.60 -7.75 0.99
C ASP A 31 9.12 -6.62 1.90
N TYR A 32 9.28 -6.81 3.21
CA TYR A 32 8.90 -5.80 4.20
C TYR A 32 9.70 -4.50 4.09
N LEU A 33 10.90 -4.53 3.51
CA LEU A 33 11.67 -3.33 3.22
C LEU A 33 11.01 -2.51 2.10
N SER A 34 10.60 -3.17 1.02
CA SER A 34 9.85 -2.56 -0.08
C SER A 34 8.52 -1.99 0.40
N TYR A 35 7.82 -2.70 1.28
CA TYR A 35 6.62 -2.20 1.96
C TYR A 35 6.89 -0.97 2.82
N ALA A 36 7.94 -0.98 3.65
CA ALA A 36 8.30 0.17 4.48
C ALA A 36 8.58 1.42 3.62
N ILE A 37 9.31 1.26 2.52
CA ILE A 37 9.58 2.34 1.56
C ILE A 37 8.27 2.86 0.94
N ALA A 38 7.35 1.97 0.56
CA ALA A 38 6.05 2.37 0.04
C ALA A 38 5.24 3.19 1.06
N VAL A 39 5.22 2.78 2.33
CA VAL A 39 4.59 3.55 3.41
C VAL A 39 5.22 4.93 3.56
N GLU A 40 6.55 5.02 3.58
CA GLU A 40 7.27 6.29 3.72
C GLU A 40 6.99 7.26 2.56
N GLU A 41 7.00 6.79 1.32
CA GLU A 41 6.75 7.63 0.15
C GLU A 41 5.28 8.08 0.07
N ILE A 42 4.32 7.24 0.45
CA ILE A 42 2.92 7.67 0.57
C ILE A 42 2.77 8.69 1.71
N ALA A 43 3.43 8.48 2.85
CA ALA A 43 3.35 9.36 4.01
C ALA A 43 3.92 10.76 3.72
N ARG A 44 4.94 10.85 2.85
CA ARG A 44 5.49 12.12 2.37
C ARG A 44 4.44 12.99 1.67
N ALA A 45 3.44 12.39 1.02
CA ALA A 45 2.34 13.09 0.39
C ALA A 45 1.11 13.25 1.31
N CYS A 46 0.72 12.17 2.01
CA CYS A 46 -0.46 12.15 2.87
C CYS A 46 -0.35 11.08 3.97
N GLY A 47 -0.14 11.53 5.21
CA GLY A 47 -0.01 10.63 6.36
C GLY A 47 -1.26 9.80 6.67
N SER A 48 -2.48 10.36 6.50
CA SER A 48 -3.72 9.60 6.75
C SER A 48 -3.92 8.48 5.72
N THR A 49 -3.60 8.72 4.44
CA THR A 49 -3.63 7.67 3.40
C THR A 49 -2.56 6.61 3.66
N ALA A 50 -1.36 7.02 4.06
CA ALA A 50 -0.29 6.09 4.41
C ALA A 50 -0.66 5.18 5.59
N LEU A 51 -1.34 5.73 6.61
CA LEU A 51 -1.81 4.94 7.74
C LEU A 51 -2.88 3.92 7.31
N VAL A 52 -3.81 4.29 6.41
CA VAL A 52 -4.79 3.34 5.87
C VAL A 52 -4.10 2.21 5.11
N TYR A 53 -3.11 2.54 4.28
CA TYR A 53 -2.31 1.54 3.57
C TYR A 53 -1.56 0.62 4.56
N ALA A 54 -0.88 1.21 5.54
CA ALA A 54 -0.08 0.46 6.51
C ALA A 54 -0.91 -0.43 7.45
N ALA A 55 -2.16 -0.06 7.73
CA ALA A 55 -3.08 -0.87 8.52
C ALA A 55 -3.74 -2.01 7.71
N HIS A 56 -3.73 -1.91 6.39
CA HIS A 56 -4.28 -2.93 5.50
C HIS A 56 -3.32 -4.10 5.28
N VAL A 57 -2.05 -3.76 5.01
CA VAL A 57 -0.98 -4.71 4.69
C VAL A 57 -0.58 -5.52 5.92
#